data_AF-A0A7L4PTG1-F1
#
_entry.id   AF-A0A7L4PTG1-F1
#
_cell.length_a   1.000
_cell.length_b   1.000
_cell.length_c   1.000
_cell.angle_alpha   90.00
_cell.angle_beta   90.00
_cell.angle_gamma   90.00
#
_symmetry.space_group_name_H-M   'P 1'
#
loop_
_entity.id
_entity.type
_entity.pdbx_description
1 polymer ?
#
loop_
_entity_poly.entity_id
_entity_poly.type
_entity_poly.pdbx_seq_one_letter_code
_entity_poly.pdbx_strand_id
1 'polypeptide(L)'
;MLRNLIGLISPYIPHITEEIYNEIFSDEGINSIHLTEYPSFEFYDKEAFEKGEILKDITVAIRRYKSDLKMPLNAPINAAVVYTEKSIDEISEDISKSMNVSNLELKNGKPDIDEKIIEVIPRYDIIGPKFGKDVQKVKTLLREHIASLEENGKITVDGFELNRDYVERVEREFFKKGKKVNVIKDKNFIIEIL
;
A
#
# COMPACT_ATOMS: atom_id res chain seq x y z
N MET A 1 -22.69 3.65 16.90
CA MET A 1 -21.78 2.49 16.74
C MET A 1 -21.34 1.92 18.09
N LEU A 2 -20.80 2.71 19.02
CA LEU A 2 -20.31 2.22 20.32
C LEU A 2 -21.37 1.49 21.16
N ARG A 3 -22.59 2.04 21.29
CA ARG A 3 -23.70 1.37 22.01
C ARG A 3 -23.98 -0.04 21.49
N ASN A 4 -24.03 -0.21 20.17
CA ASN A 4 -24.30 -1.51 19.56
C ASN A 4 -23.13 -2.48 19.78
N LEU A 5 -21.89 -1.99 19.74
CA LEU A 5 -20.71 -2.80 20.04
C LEU A 5 -20.73 -3.31 21.49
N ILE A 6 -20.99 -2.45 22.47
CA ILE A 6 -21.09 -2.88 23.88
C ILE A 6 -22.28 -3.81 24.10
N GLY A 7 -23.41 -3.60 23.41
CA GLY A 7 -24.55 -4.52 23.44
C GLY A 7 -24.20 -5.91 22.92
N LEU A 8 -23.49 -6.00 21.80
CA LEU A 8 -23.04 -7.25 21.19
C LEU A 8 -22.12 -8.07 22.12
N ILE A 9 -21.20 -7.39 22.81
CA ILE A 9 -20.20 -8.04 23.67
C ILE A 9 -20.68 -8.18 25.13
N SER A 10 -21.82 -7.60 25.48
CA SER A 10 -22.38 -7.63 26.84
C SER A 10 -22.60 -9.04 27.41
N PRO A 11 -22.96 -10.08 26.63
CA PRO A 11 -23.07 -11.44 27.17
C PRO A 11 -21.73 -12.04 27.62
N TYR A 12 -20.61 -11.49 27.13
CA TYR A 12 -19.26 -12.02 27.39
C TYR A 12 -18.50 -11.22 28.45
N ILE A 13 -18.72 -9.89 28.50
CA ILE A 13 -18.02 -8.98 29.42
C ILE A 13 -19.00 -8.03 30.15
N PRO A 14 -19.96 -8.56 30.91
CA PRO A 14 -21.14 -7.83 31.40
C PRO A 14 -20.77 -6.60 32.24
N HIS A 15 -19.85 -6.73 33.19
CA HIS A 15 -19.49 -5.63 34.09
C HIS A 15 -18.85 -4.44 33.35
N ILE A 16 -17.97 -4.70 32.37
CA ILE A 16 -17.33 -3.64 31.58
C ILE A 16 -18.35 -2.94 30.70
N THR A 17 -19.23 -3.70 30.04
CA THR A 17 -20.26 -3.11 29.18
C THR A 17 -21.30 -2.32 29.98
N GLU A 18 -21.62 -2.76 31.19
CA GLU A 18 -22.52 -2.07 32.11
C GLU A 18 -21.93 -0.75 32.61
N GLU A 19 -20.64 -0.73 32.96
CA GLU A 19 -19.94 0.50 33.35
C GLU A 19 -19.90 1.51 32.19
N ILE A 20 -19.50 1.07 31.00
CA ILE A 20 -19.47 1.94 29.80
C ILE A 20 -20.88 2.44 29.46
N TYR A 21 -21.90 1.58 29.59
CA TYR A 21 -23.28 1.96 29.32
C TYR A 21 -23.78 3.05 30.27
N ASN A 22 -23.57 2.86 31.57
CA ASN A 22 -24.00 3.83 32.57
C ASN A 22 -23.23 5.17 32.46
N GLU A 23 -21.95 5.14 32.09
CA GLU A 23 -21.16 6.37 31.94
C GLU A 23 -21.53 7.17 30.69
N ILE A 24 -21.80 6.50 29.56
CA ILE A 24 -21.94 7.17 28.24
C ILE A 24 -23.40 7.26 27.77
N PHE A 25 -24.25 6.31 28.17
CA PHE A 25 -25.60 6.11 27.61
C PHE A 25 -26.71 6.09 28.70
N SER A 26 -26.42 6.63 29.89
CA SER A 26 -27.39 6.70 31.00
C SER A 26 -28.65 7.52 30.67
N ASP A 27 -28.59 8.38 29.66
CA ASP A 27 -29.69 9.21 29.18
C ASP A 27 -30.68 8.46 28.27
N GLU A 28 -30.39 7.22 27.86
CA GLU A 28 -31.32 6.38 27.07
C GLU A 28 -32.56 5.95 27.87
N GLY A 29 -32.58 6.16 29.20
CA GLY A 29 -33.72 5.86 30.06
C GLY A 29 -33.92 4.36 30.36
N ILE A 30 -32.94 3.52 29.99
CA ILE A 30 -32.86 2.11 30.36
C ILE A 30 -31.74 1.98 31.38
N ASN A 31 -31.99 1.26 32.49
CA ASN A 31 -31.07 1.23 33.63
C ASN A 31 -29.88 0.25 33.48
N SER A 32 -29.80 -0.49 32.37
CA SER A 32 -28.74 -1.47 32.15
C SER A 32 -28.68 -1.87 30.68
N ILE A 33 -27.48 -2.07 30.15
CA ILE A 33 -27.27 -2.57 28.77
C ILE A 33 -27.97 -3.92 28.56
N HIS A 34 -28.06 -4.75 29.61
CA HIS A 34 -28.67 -6.07 29.55
C HIS A 34 -30.20 -6.05 29.45
N LEU A 35 -30.80 -4.89 29.70
CA LEU A 35 -32.25 -4.66 29.51
C LEU A 35 -32.55 -4.00 28.16
N THR A 36 -31.53 -3.64 27.41
CA THR A 36 -31.70 -3.04 26.09
C THR A 36 -31.96 -4.09 25.02
N GLU A 37 -32.55 -3.68 23.90
CA GLU A 37 -32.72 -4.56 22.74
C GLU A 37 -31.35 -5.02 22.20
N TYR A 38 -31.26 -6.30 21.86
CA TYR A 38 -30.04 -6.87 21.29
C TYR A 38 -29.76 -6.23 19.92
N PRO A 39 -28.52 -5.82 19.62
CA PRO A 39 -28.23 -5.11 18.38
C PRO A 39 -28.60 -5.94 17.13
N SER A 40 -29.38 -5.33 16.23
CA SER A 40 -29.63 -5.84 14.88
C SER A 40 -28.80 -5.08 13.86
N PHE A 41 -28.34 -5.76 12.81
CA PHE A 41 -27.57 -5.18 11.71
C PHE A 41 -28.28 -5.45 10.39
N GLU A 42 -29.04 -4.48 9.91
CA GLU A 42 -29.70 -4.55 8.59
C GLU A 42 -29.03 -3.65 7.54
N PHE A 43 -27.98 -2.91 7.92
CA PHE A 43 -27.35 -1.93 7.05
C PHE A 43 -25.96 -2.42 6.58
N TYR A 44 -25.86 -2.75 5.29
CA TYR A 44 -24.59 -2.94 4.60
C TYR A 44 -24.53 -1.99 3.40
N ASP A 45 -23.65 -1.00 3.51
CA ASP A 45 -23.32 -0.12 2.40
C ASP A 45 -22.06 -0.64 1.71
N LYS A 46 -22.27 -1.23 0.52
CA LYS A 46 -21.19 -1.79 -0.29
C LYS A 46 -20.24 -0.70 -0.80
N GLU A 47 -20.75 0.48 -1.14
CA GLU A 47 -19.94 1.57 -1.67
C GLU A 47 -19.01 2.12 -0.58
N ALA A 48 -19.55 2.36 0.62
CA ALA A 48 -18.78 2.77 1.78
C ALA A 48 -17.69 1.74 2.14
N PHE A 49 -18.01 0.44 2.06
CA PHE A 49 -17.05 -0.62 2.29
C PHE A 49 -15.89 -0.58 1.28
N GLU A 50 -16.18 -0.47 -0.02
CA GLU A 50 -15.15 -0.41 -1.06
C GLU A 50 -14.27 0.85 -0.96
N LYS A 51 -14.85 1.99 -0.57
CA LYS A 51 -14.14 3.23 -0.25
C LYS A 51 -13.22 3.06 0.98
N GLY A 52 -13.71 2.42 2.04
CA GLY A 52 -12.93 2.13 3.24
C GLY A 52 -11.74 1.19 2.97
N GLU A 53 -11.91 0.19 2.10
CA GLU A 53 -10.83 -0.71 1.73
C GLU A 53 -9.70 0.01 0.98
N ILE A 54 -10.02 0.87 0.01
CA ILE A 54 -8.97 1.64 -0.69
C ILE A 54 -8.30 2.68 0.22
N LEU A 55 -9.06 3.32 1.14
CA LEU A 55 -8.50 4.20 2.17
C LEU A 55 -7.44 3.46 3.00
N LYS A 56 -7.80 2.27 3.49
CA LYS A 56 -6.91 1.39 4.27
C LYS A 56 -5.67 1.03 3.46
N ASP A 57 -5.82 0.58 2.23
CA ASP A 57 -4.70 0.12 1.40
C ASP A 57 -3.71 1.26 1.09
N ILE A 58 -4.20 2.44 0.74
CA ILE A 58 -3.36 3.65 0.53
C ILE A 58 -2.62 4.02 1.82
N THR A 59 -3.33 4.04 2.94
CA THR A 59 -2.76 4.38 4.26
C THR A 59 -1.65 3.40 4.64
N VAL A 60 -1.87 2.09 4.47
CA VAL A 60 -0.87 1.05 4.75
C VAL A 60 0.35 1.21 3.83
N ALA A 61 0.13 1.48 2.55
CA ALA A 61 1.19 1.70 1.57
C ALA A 61 2.11 2.87 1.98
N ILE A 62 1.53 4.01 2.36
CA ILE A 62 2.31 5.19 2.79
C ILE A 62 3.02 4.93 4.12
N ARG A 63 2.38 4.27 5.10
CA ARG A 63 3.04 3.89 6.38
C ARG A 63 4.24 2.98 6.15
N ARG A 64 4.10 2.01 5.24
CA ARG A 64 5.18 1.10 4.88
C ARG A 64 6.33 1.85 4.24
N TYR A 65 6.05 2.73 3.28
CA TYR A 65 7.05 3.61 2.68
C TYR A 65 7.85 4.42 3.72
N LYS A 66 7.16 5.07 4.68
CA LYS A 66 7.84 5.77 5.77
C LYS A 66 8.72 4.83 6.59
N SER A 67 8.20 3.65 6.93
CA SER A 67 8.92 2.66 7.75
C SER A 67 10.16 2.13 7.03
N ASP A 68 10.08 1.83 5.74
CA ASP A 68 11.19 1.36 4.91
C ASP A 68 12.30 2.41 4.80
N LEU A 69 11.95 3.69 4.79
CA LEU A 69 12.89 4.81 4.87
C LEU A 69 13.31 5.20 6.31
N LYS A 70 12.88 4.43 7.32
CA LYS A 70 13.11 4.71 8.76
C LYS A 70 12.63 6.12 9.17
N MET A 71 11.61 6.64 8.51
CA MET A 71 10.97 7.89 8.84
C MET A 71 9.96 7.69 9.98
N PRO A 72 9.86 8.64 10.94
CA PRO A 72 8.76 8.66 11.89
C PRO A 72 7.40 8.66 11.18
N LEU A 73 6.41 7.95 11.72
CA LEU A 73 5.08 7.85 11.09
C LEU A 73 4.36 9.21 11.00
N ASN A 74 4.64 10.11 11.93
CA ASN A 74 4.15 11.49 11.95
C ASN A 74 5.01 12.46 11.11
N ALA A 75 6.10 12.02 10.47
CA ALA A 75 6.92 12.91 9.64
C ALA A 75 6.09 13.43 8.47
N PRO A 76 6.15 14.73 8.14
CA PRO A 76 5.36 15.30 7.05
C PRO A 76 5.86 14.80 5.69
N ILE A 77 4.93 14.58 4.76
CA ILE A 77 5.18 14.39 3.33
C ILE A 77 4.71 15.66 2.62
N ASN A 78 5.60 16.32 1.88
CA ASN A 78 5.29 17.62 1.27
C ASN A 78 4.20 17.52 0.21
N ALA A 79 4.29 16.53 -0.67
CA ALA A 79 3.26 16.26 -1.65
C ALA A 79 3.21 14.78 -2.04
N ALA A 80 2.02 14.29 -2.33
CA ALA A 80 1.81 12.99 -2.94
C ALA A 80 0.69 13.05 -3.97
N VAL A 81 0.80 12.26 -5.03
CA VAL A 81 -0.24 12.10 -6.05
C VAL A 81 -0.67 10.64 -6.06
N VAL A 82 -1.96 10.40 -5.82
CA VAL A 82 -2.55 9.06 -5.89
C VAL A 82 -3.26 8.92 -7.24
N TYR A 83 -2.82 7.93 -7.99
CA TYR A 83 -3.38 7.53 -9.28
C TYR A 83 -4.27 6.32 -9.08
N THR A 84 -5.58 6.45 -9.32
CA THR A 84 -6.57 5.37 -9.15
C THR A 84 -7.74 5.58 -10.09
N GLU A 85 -8.39 4.50 -10.52
CA GLU A 85 -9.65 4.57 -11.29
C GLU A 85 -10.89 4.67 -10.39
N LYS A 86 -10.71 4.50 -9.07
CA LYS A 86 -11.80 4.60 -8.10
C LYS A 86 -12.02 6.06 -7.69
N SER A 87 -13.27 6.49 -7.61
CA SER A 87 -13.61 7.78 -7.00
C SER A 87 -13.40 7.72 -5.49
N ILE A 88 -12.42 8.47 -5.01
CA ILE A 88 -12.01 8.52 -3.61
C ILE A 88 -11.86 9.97 -3.10
N ASP A 89 -12.48 10.92 -3.78
CA ASP A 89 -12.40 12.35 -3.47
C ASP A 89 -12.87 12.63 -2.03
N GLU A 90 -13.92 11.95 -1.60
CA GLU A 90 -14.52 12.05 -0.26
C GLU A 90 -13.57 11.63 0.87
N ILE A 91 -12.63 10.71 0.60
CA ILE A 91 -11.70 10.18 1.61
C ILE A 91 -10.29 10.80 1.51
N SER A 92 -10.10 11.77 0.61
CA SER A 92 -8.80 12.41 0.37
C SER A 92 -8.25 13.11 1.62
N GLU A 93 -9.12 13.78 2.37
CA GLU A 93 -8.76 14.46 3.62
C GLU A 93 -8.33 13.46 4.69
N ASP A 94 -9.00 12.31 4.80
CA ASP A 94 -8.65 11.24 5.73
C ASP A 94 -7.24 10.70 5.43
N ILE A 95 -6.93 10.47 4.15
CA ILE A 95 -5.58 10.05 3.73
C ILE A 95 -4.55 11.11 4.11
N SER A 96 -4.79 12.36 3.73
CA SER A 96 -3.87 13.48 3.96
C SER A 96 -3.56 13.68 5.44
N LYS A 97 -4.60 13.71 6.29
CA LYS A 97 -4.44 13.89 7.74
C LYS A 97 -3.82 12.68 8.41
N SER A 98 -4.31 11.48 8.10
CA SER A 98 -3.80 10.23 8.69
C SER A 98 -2.32 10.05 8.41
N MET A 99 -1.88 10.39 7.19
CA MET A 99 -0.50 10.20 6.74
C MET A 99 0.38 11.45 6.81
N ASN A 100 -0.11 12.56 7.36
CA ASN A 100 0.57 13.85 7.41
C ASN A 100 1.14 14.28 6.04
N VAL A 101 0.29 14.28 5.01
CA VAL A 101 0.63 14.70 3.64
C VAL A 101 0.08 16.10 3.42
N SER A 102 0.96 17.09 3.21
CA SER A 102 0.54 18.49 3.10
C SER A 102 -0.26 18.78 1.83
N ASN A 103 0.11 18.18 0.69
CA ASN A 103 -0.60 18.34 -0.57
C ASN A 103 -0.85 16.97 -1.20
N LEU A 104 -2.09 16.49 -1.10
CA LEU A 104 -2.52 15.26 -1.74
C LEU A 104 -3.32 15.58 -3.00
N GLU A 105 -2.86 15.13 -4.16
CA GLU A 105 -3.61 15.19 -5.42
C GLU A 105 -4.15 13.80 -5.78
N LEU A 106 -5.38 13.74 -6.28
CA LEU A 106 -5.97 12.54 -6.84
C LEU A 106 -6.05 12.67 -8.36
N LYS A 107 -5.65 11.62 -9.09
CA LYS A 107 -5.70 11.57 -10.55
C LYS A 107 -6.17 10.21 -11.03
N ASN A 108 -6.85 10.20 -12.18
CA ASN A 108 -7.17 8.97 -12.89
C ASN A 108 -6.05 8.62 -13.88
N GLY A 109 -5.96 7.35 -14.27
CA GLY A 109 -4.96 6.86 -15.21
C GLY A 109 -3.60 6.55 -14.56
N LYS A 110 -2.55 6.52 -15.40
CA LYS A 110 -1.19 6.18 -14.98
C LYS A 110 -0.33 7.44 -14.86
N PRO A 111 0.63 7.47 -13.92
CA PRO A 111 1.59 8.56 -13.83
C PRO A 111 2.48 8.60 -15.08
N ASP A 112 2.78 9.83 -15.52
CA ASP A 112 3.81 10.11 -16.52
C ASP A 112 5.17 10.20 -15.80
N ILE A 113 5.81 9.04 -15.63
CA ILE A 113 7.09 8.87 -14.92
C ILE A 113 8.04 8.04 -15.77
N ASP A 114 9.27 8.52 -15.88
CA ASP A 114 10.38 7.81 -16.50
C ASP A 114 10.95 6.82 -15.49
N GLU A 115 11.05 5.55 -15.88
CA GLU A 115 11.65 4.51 -15.07
C GLU A 115 13.09 4.25 -15.51
N LYS A 116 14.05 4.34 -14.58
CA LYS A 116 15.46 4.06 -14.84
C LYS A 116 15.97 2.91 -13.98
N ILE A 117 16.53 1.89 -14.63
CA ILE A 117 17.15 0.75 -13.95
C ILE A 117 18.56 1.14 -13.49
N ILE A 118 18.75 1.18 -12.18
CA ILE A 118 20.03 1.53 -11.56
C ILE A 118 20.90 0.31 -11.46
N GLU A 119 20.33 -0.77 -10.94
CA GLU A 119 21.06 -1.99 -10.71
C GLU A 119 20.15 -3.20 -10.86
N VAL A 120 20.71 -4.25 -11.44
CA VAL A 120 20.12 -5.58 -11.40
C VAL A 120 21.05 -6.42 -10.53
N ILE A 121 20.52 -6.90 -9.41
CA ILE A 121 21.20 -7.78 -8.47
C ILE A 121 20.91 -9.22 -8.93
N PRO A 122 21.91 -9.93 -9.49
CA PRO A 122 21.71 -11.27 -9.96
C PRO A 122 21.79 -12.28 -8.82
N ARG A 123 21.15 -13.44 -9.03
CA ARG A 123 21.32 -14.64 -8.23
C ARG A 123 22.68 -15.28 -8.50
N TYR A 124 23.70 -14.84 -7.77
CA TYR A 124 25.07 -15.31 -7.92
C TYR A 124 25.23 -16.81 -7.64
N ASP A 125 24.35 -17.40 -6.84
CA ASP A 125 24.27 -18.83 -6.58
C ASP A 125 23.90 -19.65 -7.83
N ILE A 126 23.16 -19.05 -8.78
CA ILE A 126 22.81 -19.68 -10.06
C ILE A 126 23.79 -19.28 -11.15
N ILE A 127 24.01 -17.97 -11.34
CA ILE A 127 24.78 -17.48 -12.48
C ILE A 127 26.28 -17.78 -12.32
N GLY A 128 26.78 -17.87 -11.08
CA GLY A 128 28.17 -18.20 -10.78
C GLY A 128 28.57 -19.57 -11.34
N PRO A 129 27.91 -20.67 -10.92
CA PRO A 129 28.17 -22.00 -11.46
C PRO A 129 27.87 -22.14 -12.96
N LYS A 130 26.83 -21.45 -13.47
CA LYS A 130 26.38 -21.60 -14.86
C LYS A 130 27.26 -20.87 -15.87
N PHE A 131 27.72 -19.66 -15.55
CA PHE A 131 28.41 -18.78 -16.50
C PHE A 131 29.87 -18.47 -16.13
N GLY A 132 30.30 -18.80 -14.91
CA GLY A 132 31.70 -18.75 -14.49
C GLY A 132 32.38 -17.41 -14.77
N LYS A 133 33.28 -17.38 -15.77
CA LYS A 133 34.05 -16.19 -16.15
C LYS A 133 33.18 -15.10 -16.78
N ASP A 134 32.03 -15.46 -17.35
CA ASP A 134 31.15 -14.53 -18.05
C ASP A 134 30.09 -13.88 -17.15
N VAL A 135 30.14 -14.13 -15.83
CA VAL A 135 29.19 -13.58 -14.85
C VAL A 135 29.04 -12.06 -14.93
N GLN A 136 30.13 -11.32 -15.11
CA GLN A 136 30.08 -9.86 -15.25
C GLN A 136 29.38 -9.44 -16.55
N LYS A 137 29.64 -10.15 -17.65
CA LYS A 137 28.96 -9.91 -18.93
C LYS A 137 27.46 -10.19 -18.81
N VAL A 138 27.10 -11.31 -18.19
CA VAL A 138 25.71 -11.68 -17.91
C VAL A 138 25.02 -10.65 -17.02
N LYS A 139 25.68 -10.11 -15.97
CA LYS A 139 25.13 -9.03 -15.14
C LYS A 139 24.76 -7.80 -15.98
N THR A 140 25.63 -7.38 -16.89
CA THR A 140 25.36 -6.24 -17.79
C THR A 140 24.19 -6.52 -18.73
N LEU A 141 24.17 -7.70 -19.37
CA LEU A 141 23.09 -8.10 -20.27
C LEU A 141 21.73 -8.18 -19.55
N LEU A 142 21.72 -8.73 -18.33
CA LEU A 142 20.53 -8.76 -17.47
C LEU A 142 20.02 -7.34 -17.17
N ARG A 143 20.92 -6.39 -16.94
CA ARG A 143 20.55 -4.98 -16.69
C ARG A 143 19.95 -4.32 -17.93
N GLU A 144 20.58 -4.48 -19.08
CA GLU A 144 20.14 -3.83 -20.33
C GLU A 144 18.81 -4.38 -20.85
N HIS A 145 18.55 -5.68 -20.64
CA HIS A 145 17.40 -6.38 -21.21
C HIS A 145 16.35 -6.79 -20.17
N ILE A 146 16.39 -6.20 -18.97
CA ILE A 146 15.47 -6.57 -17.88
C ILE A 146 13.99 -6.38 -18.26
N ALA A 147 13.66 -5.33 -19.03
CA ALA A 147 12.29 -5.08 -19.48
C ALA A 147 11.78 -6.24 -20.34
N SER A 148 12.58 -6.68 -21.32
CA SER A 148 12.24 -7.82 -22.18
C SER A 148 12.21 -9.15 -21.42
N LEU A 149 13.03 -9.30 -20.37
CA LEU A 149 13.03 -10.46 -19.47
C LEU A 149 11.78 -10.53 -18.59
N GLU A 150 11.23 -9.39 -18.17
CA GLU A 150 10.00 -9.34 -17.39
C GLU A 150 8.75 -9.65 -18.22
N GLU A 151 8.75 -9.29 -19.50
CA GLU A 151 7.66 -9.64 -20.42
C GLU A 151 7.71 -11.10 -20.90
N ASN A 152 8.89 -11.56 -21.33
CA ASN A 152 9.03 -12.85 -22.02
C ASN A 152 9.51 -13.99 -21.10
N GLY A 153 9.93 -13.69 -19.87
CA GLY A 153 10.50 -14.63 -18.90
C GLY A 153 11.92 -15.12 -19.25
N LYS A 154 12.22 -15.30 -20.55
CA LYS A 154 13.48 -15.84 -21.03
C LYS A 154 13.84 -15.24 -22.39
N ILE A 155 15.11 -14.86 -22.56
CA ILE A 155 15.63 -14.30 -23.81
C ILE A 155 17.02 -14.85 -24.12
N THR A 156 17.41 -14.85 -25.39
CA THR A 156 18.77 -15.20 -25.80
C THR A 156 19.45 -13.97 -26.38
N VAL A 157 20.53 -13.53 -25.76
CA VAL A 157 21.29 -12.34 -26.17
C VAL A 157 22.77 -12.68 -26.14
N ASP A 158 23.52 -12.31 -27.16
CA ASP A 158 24.96 -12.56 -27.23
C ASP A 158 25.37 -14.04 -27.06
N GLY A 159 24.48 -14.98 -27.42
CA GLY A 159 24.67 -16.41 -27.23
C GLY A 159 24.45 -16.90 -25.80
N PHE A 160 24.08 -16.01 -24.87
CA PHE A 160 23.68 -16.34 -23.51
C PHE A 160 22.16 -16.46 -23.40
N GLU A 161 21.71 -17.56 -22.80
CA GLU A 161 20.33 -17.78 -22.45
C GLU A 161 20.06 -17.15 -21.08
N LEU A 162 19.37 -16.01 -21.07
CA LEU A 162 19.01 -15.25 -19.87
C LEU A 162 17.60 -15.63 -19.43
N ASN A 163 17.41 -15.82 -18.13
CA ASN A 163 16.11 -16.11 -17.52
C ASN A 163 15.85 -15.09 -16.39
N ARG A 164 14.60 -14.67 -16.23
CA ARG A 164 14.14 -13.82 -15.13
C ARG A 164 14.47 -14.40 -13.75
N ASP A 165 14.56 -15.72 -13.64
CA ASP A 165 14.97 -16.44 -12.42
C ASP A 165 16.42 -16.15 -11.99
N TYR A 166 17.25 -15.58 -12.88
CA TYR A 166 18.62 -15.19 -12.56
C TYR A 166 18.71 -13.85 -11.87
N VAL A 167 17.58 -13.14 -11.71
CA VAL A 167 17.52 -11.83 -11.09
C VAL A 167 16.87 -11.94 -9.73
N GLU A 168 17.63 -11.64 -8.68
CA GLU A 168 17.13 -11.60 -7.30
C GLU A 168 16.32 -10.32 -7.08
N ARG A 169 16.89 -9.16 -7.43
CA ARG A 169 16.24 -7.87 -7.24
C ARG A 169 16.64 -6.89 -8.34
N VAL A 170 15.71 -6.01 -8.69
CA VAL A 170 15.97 -4.87 -9.58
C VAL A 170 15.78 -3.60 -8.78
N GLU A 171 16.79 -2.74 -8.77
CA GLU A 171 16.73 -1.41 -8.19
C GLU A 171 16.36 -0.39 -9.26
N ARG A 172 15.26 0.32 -9.03
CA ARG A 172 14.66 1.28 -9.95
C ARG A 172 14.58 2.64 -9.28
N GLU A 173 14.89 3.68 -10.02
CA GLU A 173 14.49 5.04 -9.68
C GLU A 173 13.47 5.55 -10.69
N PHE A 174 12.54 6.35 -10.18
CA PHE A 174 11.52 6.98 -10.98
C PHE A 174 11.82 8.48 -11.06
N PHE A 175 11.61 9.04 -12.25
CA PHE A 175 11.81 10.46 -12.50
C PHE A 175 10.56 11.07 -13.11
N LYS A 176 10.25 12.30 -12.74
CA LYS A 176 9.20 13.10 -13.37
C LYS A 176 9.75 14.47 -13.73
N LYS A 177 9.72 14.80 -15.03
CA LYS A 177 10.31 16.05 -15.56
C LYS A 177 11.75 16.28 -15.05
N GLY A 178 12.54 15.21 -14.97
CA GLY A 178 13.94 15.26 -14.50
C GLY A 178 14.16 15.29 -12.99
N LYS A 179 13.11 15.30 -12.14
CA LYS A 179 13.23 15.18 -10.68
C LYS A 179 13.00 13.74 -10.23
N LYS A 180 13.85 13.24 -9.33
CA LYS A 180 13.66 11.92 -8.70
C LYS A 180 12.39 11.93 -7.86
N VAL A 181 11.54 10.94 -8.04
CA VAL A 181 10.30 10.72 -7.30
C VAL A 181 10.27 9.30 -6.74
N ASN A 182 9.59 9.11 -5.61
CA ASN A 182 9.35 7.76 -5.09
C ASN A 182 7.99 7.28 -5.54
N VAL A 183 7.91 6.01 -5.95
CA VAL A 183 6.67 5.45 -6.50
C VAL A 183 6.33 4.16 -5.76
N ILE A 184 5.10 4.10 -5.26
CA ILE A 184 4.52 2.91 -4.65
C ILE A 184 3.50 2.37 -5.64
N LYS A 185 3.74 1.17 -6.16
CA LYS A 185 2.81 0.48 -7.08
C LYS A 185 2.00 -0.54 -6.28
N ASP A 186 0.68 -0.43 -6.32
CA ASP A 186 -0.27 -1.43 -5.85
C ASP A 186 -1.10 -1.94 -7.05
N LYS A 187 -1.89 -3.00 -6.85
CA LYS A 187 -2.81 -3.53 -7.86
C LYS A 187 -3.87 -2.50 -8.27
N ASN A 188 -4.36 -1.70 -7.32
CA ASN A 188 -5.51 -0.83 -7.53
C ASN A 188 -5.16 0.67 -7.64
N PHE A 189 -3.95 1.05 -7.28
CA PHE A 189 -3.50 2.45 -7.30
C PHE A 189 -1.98 2.56 -7.43
N ILE A 190 -1.51 3.75 -7.80
CA ILE A 190 -0.09 4.11 -7.78
C ILE A 190 0.05 5.40 -7.00
N ILE A 191 1.01 5.45 -6.06
CA ILE A 191 1.30 6.66 -5.28
C ILE A 191 2.65 7.20 -5.72
N GLU A 192 2.66 8.44 -6.18
CA GLU A 192 3.87 9.23 -6.42
C GLU A 192 4.11 10.13 -5.22
N ILE A 193 5.29 10.04 -4.59
CA ILE A 193 5.70 10.86 -3.46
C ILE A 193 6.83 11.79 -3.92
N LEU A 194 6.62 13.10 -3.70
CA LEU A 194 7.46 14.22 -4.15
C LEU A 194 8.35 14.79 -3.04
#